data_AF-A0A9D6AS48-F1
#
_entry.id   AF-A0A9D6AS48-F1
#
_cell.length_a   1.000
_cell.length_b   1.000
_cell.length_c   1.000
_cell.angle_alpha   90.00
_cell.angle_beta   90.00
_cell.angle_gamma   90.00
#
_symmetry.space_group_name_H-M   'P 1'
#
loop_
_entity.id
_entity.type
_entity.pdbx_description
1 polymer ?
#
loop_
_entity_poly.entity_id
_entity_poly.type
_entity_poly.pdbx_seq_one_letter_code
_entity_poly.pdbx_strand_id
1 'polypeptide(L)'
;MITAVAVSGGMDSLLALALLREQGREVMAVHGHFLPPNLGWERVAGGLSNACDTLGVPFHALDLHAEFEREVIASFVDGYKAGLTPNPCALCNPRMKFGVLFAAAKRLGADRLATGHYVRMAGRDGELMLARGADAAKDQSYFLSLVPIETLRRADFPLAGTFKRDVRAILDRHGLTPPLPGESQEICFVPHDDYQAFLAARGPMPGPGPAVLSDGTVVGEHRGLWRHTQGQRRGLGIPWSEPLYVLDKDVAANTLVVGTKDELAAFGCVAGQVNLMRPTSTWPEVVLIQTRYRQKAKPGRVRLVDGRLHFTFLEPHARPTPGQVAAVYDEAGTVLGGGIIEG
;
A
#
# COMPACT_ATOMS: atom_id res chain seq x y z
N MET A 1 -16.96 -13.10 -21.13
CA MET A 1 -16.54 -12.86 -19.73
C MET A 1 -15.89 -11.50 -19.73
N ILE A 2 -16.53 -10.53 -19.10
CA ILE A 2 -16.13 -9.14 -19.21
C ILE A 2 -15.12 -8.80 -18.12
N THR A 3 -14.02 -8.17 -18.50
CA THR A 3 -13.01 -7.69 -17.55
C THR A 3 -13.07 -6.17 -17.43
N ALA A 4 -13.41 -5.66 -16.25
CA ALA A 4 -13.28 -4.25 -15.98
C ALA A 4 -11.82 -3.90 -15.67
N VAL A 5 -11.25 -2.93 -16.38
CA VAL A 5 -9.90 -2.43 -16.13
C VAL A 5 -10.00 -1.16 -15.30
N ALA A 6 -9.45 -1.19 -14.08
CA ALA A 6 -9.35 0.00 -13.24
C ALA A 6 -8.31 0.96 -13.83
N VAL A 7 -8.78 2.07 -14.40
CA VAL A 7 -7.95 3.11 -15.01
C VAL A 7 -7.82 4.31 -14.08
N SER A 8 -6.59 4.74 -13.77
CA SER A 8 -6.33 5.87 -12.86
C SER A 8 -6.02 7.18 -13.59
N GLY A 9 -5.82 7.13 -14.91
CA GLY A 9 -5.26 8.22 -15.70
C GLY A 9 -3.74 8.16 -15.85
N GLY A 10 -3.07 7.25 -15.13
CA GLY A 10 -1.65 7.00 -15.28
C GLY A 10 -1.32 5.99 -16.38
N MET A 11 -0.04 6.00 -16.80
CA MET A 11 0.51 5.12 -17.84
C MET A 11 0.21 3.63 -17.60
N ASP A 12 0.43 3.14 -16.38
CA ASP A 12 0.40 1.71 -16.09
C ASP A 12 -1.00 1.12 -16.28
N SER A 13 -2.03 1.82 -15.80
CA SER A 13 -3.41 1.36 -15.98
C SER A 13 -3.91 1.46 -17.42
N LEU A 14 -3.44 2.44 -18.19
CA LEU A 14 -3.76 2.55 -19.61
C LEU A 14 -3.07 1.45 -20.42
N LEU A 15 -1.83 1.12 -20.07
CA LEU A 15 -1.12 0.02 -20.71
C LEU A 15 -1.81 -1.31 -20.38
N ALA A 16 -2.23 -1.51 -19.13
CA ALA A 16 -3.00 -2.68 -18.75
C ALA A 16 -4.28 -2.83 -19.58
N LEU A 17 -4.99 -1.72 -19.84
CA LEU A 17 -6.16 -1.71 -20.71
C LEU A 17 -5.80 -2.09 -22.16
N ALA A 18 -4.77 -1.46 -22.73
CA ALA A 18 -4.32 -1.70 -24.09
C ALA A 18 -3.91 -3.16 -24.31
N LEU A 19 -3.12 -3.74 -23.39
CA LEU A 19 -2.65 -5.12 -23.50
C LEU A 19 -3.80 -6.13 -23.45
N LEU A 20 -4.79 -5.93 -22.58
CA LEU A 20 -5.94 -6.82 -22.53
C LEU A 20 -6.81 -6.70 -23.78
N ARG A 21 -6.93 -5.49 -24.33
CA ARG A 21 -7.64 -5.27 -25.59
C ARG A 21 -6.93 -5.92 -26.78
N GLU A 22 -5.61 -5.80 -26.85
CA GLU A 22 -4.75 -6.44 -27.87
C GLU A 22 -4.86 -7.97 -27.82
N GLN A 23 -5.01 -8.55 -26.63
CA GLN A 23 -5.28 -9.99 -26.45
C GLN A 23 -6.69 -10.42 -26.90
N GLY A 24 -7.50 -9.51 -27.47
CA GLY A 24 -8.85 -9.80 -27.94
C GLY A 24 -9.87 -10.01 -26.82
N ARG A 25 -9.55 -9.61 -25.58
CA ARG A 25 -10.48 -9.77 -24.45
C ARG A 25 -11.61 -8.75 -24.52
N GLU A 26 -12.76 -9.18 -24.03
CA GLU A 26 -13.91 -8.31 -23.78
C GLU A 26 -13.65 -7.47 -22.53
N VAL A 27 -13.40 -6.17 -22.73
CA VAL A 27 -12.99 -5.25 -21.66
C VAL A 27 -13.89 -4.03 -21.59
N MET A 28 -14.04 -3.49 -20.38
CA MET A 28 -14.55 -2.14 -20.12
C MET A 28 -13.57 -1.40 -19.23
N ALA A 29 -13.48 -0.08 -19.35
CA ALA A 29 -12.68 0.75 -18.48
C ALA A 29 -13.55 1.35 -17.37
N VAL A 30 -13.08 1.26 -16.12
CA VAL A 30 -13.73 1.87 -14.96
C VAL A 30 -12.75 2.80 -14.25
N HIS A 31 -13.16 4.05 -14.06
CA HIS A 31 -12.41 5.04 -13.29
C HIS A 31 -13.16 5.35 -11.99
N GLY A 32 -12.53 5.07 -10.85
CA GLY A 32 -13.04 5.46 -9.55
C GLY A 32 -12.52 6.82 -9.15
N HIS A 33 -13.41 7.77 -9.01
CA HIS A 33 -13.06 9.07 -8.48
C HIS A 33 -13.14 9.06 -6.95
N PHE A 34 -12.00 9.30 -6.31
CA PHE A 34 -11.81 9.09 -4.88
C PHE A 34 -11.70 10.39 -4.07
N LEU A 35 -11.48 11.52 -4.73
CA LEU A 35 -11.39 12.83 -4.10
C LEU A 35 -12.56 13.69 -4.56
N PRO A 36 -13.02 14.68 -3.78
CA PRO A 36 -14.13 15.54 -4.16
C PRO A 36 -13.98 16.12 -5.59
N PRO A 37 -15.09 16.27 -6.34
CA PRO A 37 -15.08 16.84 -7.68
C PRO A 37 -14.33 18.17 -7.76
N ASN A 38 -13.45 18.29 -8.75
CA ASN A 38 -12.70 19.50 -9.06
C ASN A 38 -12.37 19.56 -10.56
N LEU A 39 -11.79 20.66 -11.04
CA LEU A 39 -11.42 20.80 -12.46
C LEU A 39 -10.41 19.73 -12.95
N GLY A 40 -9.60 19.17 -12.04
CA GLY A 40 -8.67 18.09 -12.35
C GLY A 40 -9.39 16.76 -12.61
N TRP A 41 -10.46 16.47 -11.88
CA TRP A 41 -11.31 15.29 -12.07
C TRP A 41 -11.85 15.23 -13.50
N GLU A 42 -12.47 16.31 -13.99
CA GLU A 42 -13.08 16.36 -15.33
C GLU A 42 -12.03 16.18 -16.43
N ARG A 43 -10.86 16.80 -16.25
CA ARG A 43 -9.74 16.66 -17.18
C ARG A 43 -9.26 15.20 -17.28
N VAL A 44 -9.13 14.51 -16.15
CA VAL A 44 -8.69 13.11 -16.12
C VAL A 44 -9.75 12.20 -16.75
N ALA A 45 -11.02 12.37 -16.38
CA ALA A 45 -12.11 11.59 -16.95
C ALA A 45 -12.24 11.79 -18.47
N GLY A 46 -12.17 13.04 -18.95
CA GLY A 46 -12.21 13.35 -20.38
C GLY A 46 -11.02 12.75 -21.14
N GLY A 47 -9.80 12.84 -20.60
CA GLY A 47 -8.63 12.22 -21.22
C GLY A 47 -8.69 10.68 -21.21
N LEU A 48 -9.25 10.07 -20.17
CA LEU A 48 -9.52 8.64 -20.14
C LEU A 48 -10.59 8.24 -21.16
N SER A 49 -11.66 9.02 -21.31
CA SER A 49 -12.69 8.79 -22.32
C SER A 49 -12.06 8.76 -23.72
N ASN A 50 -11.27 9.77 -24.07
CA ASN A 50 -10.58 9.83 -25.38
C ASN A 50 -9.65 8.63 -25.61
N ALA A 51 -8.92 8.19 -24.58
CA ALA A 51 -8.07 7.00 -24.66
C ALA A 51 -8.89 5.71 -24.85
N CYS A 52 -10.05 5.61 -24.21
CA CYS A 52 -10.96 4.47 -24.37
C CYS A 52 -11.62 4.47 -25.76
N ASP A 53 -12.01 5.63 -26.30
CA ASP A 53 -12.53 5.79 -27.65
C ASP A 53 -11.50 5.34 -28.71
N THR A 54 -10.23 5.70 -28.51
CA THR A 54 -9.11 5.26 -29.37
C THR A 54 -9.00 3.73 -29.42
N LEU A 55 -9.29 3.04 -28.31
CA LEU A 55 -9.25 1.59 -28.21
C LEU A 55 -10.57 0.89 -28.55
N GLY A 56 -11.64 1.66 -28.79
CA GLY A 56 -13.00 1.16 -28.95
C GLY A 56 -13.50 0.42 -27.70
N VAL A 57 -13.24 0.97 -26.51
CA VAL A 57 -13.58 0.37 -25.21
C VAL A 57 -14.63 1.22 -24.48
N PRO A 58 -15.69 0.62 -23.90
CA PRO A 58 -16.63 1.36 -23.05
C PRO A 58 -15.97 1.94 -21.80
N PHE A 59 -16.29 3.19 -21.45
CA PHE A 59 -15.74 3.88 -20.29
C PHE A 59 -16.83 4.27 -19.28
N HIS A 60 -16.55 4.01 -18.00
CA HIS A 60 -17.41 4.40 -16.89
C HIS A 60 -16.60 5.16 -15.83
N ALA A 61 -17.02 6.39 -15.54
CA ALA A 61 -16.49 7.17 -14.42
C ALA A 61 -17.47 7.08 -13.25
N LEU A 62 -16.97 6.70 -12.07
CA LEU A 62 -17.77 6.41 -10.90
C LEU A 62 -17.35 7.35 -9.76
N ASP A 63 -18.31 8.09 -9.22
CA ASP A 63 -18.07 8.84 -7.99
C ASP A 63 -18.04 7.87 -6.79
N LEU A 64 -16.88 7.76 -6.15
CA LEU A 64 -16.62 6.91 -4.99
C LEU A 64 -15.91 7.71 -3.87
N HIS A 65 -16.03 9.03 -3.86
CA HIS A 65 -15.30 9.88 -2.92
C HIS A 65 -15.78 9.67 -1.47
N ALA A 66 -17.08 9.45 -1.28
CA ALA A 66 -17.66 9.24 0.04
C ALA A 66 -17.17 7.92 0.67
N GLU A 67 -17.10 6.86 -0.13
CA GLU A 67 -16.50 5.59 0.29
C GLU A 67 -15.00 5.75 0.54
N PHE A 68 -14.27 6.44 -0.33
CA PHE A 68 -12.83 6.64 -0.12
C PHE A 68 -12.53 7.43 1.16
N GLU A 69 -13.30 8.47 1.44
CA GLU A 69 -13.19 9.27 2.65
C GLU A 69 -13.38 8.39 3.90
N ARG A 70 -14.42 7.54 3.94
CA ARG A 70 -14.65 6.64 5.08
C ARG A 70 -13.63 5.52 5.20
N GLU A 71 -13.36 4.82 4.10
CA GLU A 71 -12.62 3.54 4.14
C GLU A 71 -11.11 3.74 4.23
N VAL A 72 -10.60 4.88 3.73
CA VAL A 72 -9.16 5.15 3.62
C VAL A 72 -8.76 6.40 4.40
N ILE A 73 -9.39 7.55 4.13
CA ILE A 73 -8.93 8.82 4.71
C ILE A 73 -9.20 8.89 6.21
N ALA A 74 -10.43 8.59 6.66
CA ALA A 74 -10.78 8.59 8.08
C ALA A 74 -9.88 7.63 8.86
N SER A 75 -9.70 6.40 8.36
CA SER A 75 -8.78 5.42 8.95
C SER A 75 -7.33 5.89 9.01
N PHE A 76 -6.87 6.67 8.02
CA PHE A 76 -5.55 7.27 8.01
C PHE A 76 -5.42 8.35 9.09
N VAL A 77 -6.39 9.26 9.20
CA VAL A 77 -6.42 10.32 10.22
C VAL A 77 -6.47 9.71 11.63
N ASP A 78 -7.35 8.73 11.85
CA ASP A 78 -7.52 8.08 13.15
C ASP A 78 -6.27 7.30 13.56
N GLY A 79 -5.61 6.63 12.60
CA GLY A 79 -4.33 5.97 12.85
C GLY A 79 -3.26 6.93 13.35
N TYR A 80 -3.12 8.11 12.73
CA TYR A 80 -2.18 9.13 13.20
C TYR A 80 -2.56 9.72 14.56
N LYS A 81 -3.86 9.94 14.82
CA LYS A 81 -4.34 10.37 16.16
C LYS A 81 -4.02 9.34 17.24
N ALA A 82 -4.07 8.06 16.90
CA ALA A 82 -3.69 6.95 17.77
C ALA A 82 -2.17 6.71 17.83
N GLY A 83 -1.35 7.62 17.28
CA GLY A 83 0.10 7.50 17.32
C GLY A 83 0.68 6.41 16.41
N LEU A 84 -0.08 5.88 15.45
CA LEU A 84 0.41 4.92 14.45
C LEU A 84 1.02 5.62 13.23
N THR A 85 1.62 4.84 12.33
CA THR A 85 2.01 5.30 10.98
C THR A 85 1.30 4.42 9.94
N PRO A 86 0.03 4.73 9.59
CA PRO A 86 -0.78 3.89 8.72
C PRO A 86 -0.26 3.80 7.29
N ASN A 87 -0.47 2.66 6.63
CA ASN A 87 -0.24 2.47 5.20
C ASN A 87 -1.57 2.56 4.42
N PRO A 88 -1.96 3.73 3.88
CA PRO A 88 -3.27 3.88 3.25
C PRO A 88 -3.43 3.05 1.98
N CYS A 89 -2.34 2.81 1.23
CA CYS A 89 -2.35 2.00 0.02
C CYS A 89 -2.68 0.53 0.32
N ALA A 90 -2.13 -0.01 1.41
CA ALA A 90 -2.40 -1.38 1.84
C ALA A 90 -3.86 -1.63 2.27
N LEU A 91 -4.56 -0.59 2.74
CA LEU A 91 -6.00 -0.65 3.03
C LEU A 91 -6.87 -0.32 1.80
N CYS A 92 -6.43 0.61 0.96
CA CYS A 92 -7.12 1.00 -0.27
C CYS A 92 -7.26 -0.17 -1.25
N ASN A 93 -6.25 -1.04 -1.37
CA ASN A 93 -6.36 -2.20 -2.25
C ASN A 93 -7.53 -3.13 -1.88
N PRO A 94 -7.60 -3.73 -0.68
CA PRO A 94 -8.71 -4.60 -0.30
C PRO A 94 -10.05 -3.87 -0.20
N ARG A 95 -10.11 -2.66 0.37
CA ARG A 95 -11.38 -1.95 0.63
C ARG A 95 -11.94 -1.22 -0.58
N MET A 96 -11.09 -0.48 -1.30
CA MET A 96 -11.51 0.37 -2.41
C MET A 96 -11.37 -0.31 -3.75
N LYS A 97 -10.16 -0.67 -4.18
CA LYS A 97 -9.94 -1.20 -5.54
C LYS A 97 -10.63 -2.55 -5.75
N PHE A 98 -10.34 -3.51 -4.88
CA PHE A 98 -10.87 -4.87 -4.95
C PHE A 98 -12.20 -5.05 -4.19
N GLY A 99 -12.60 -4.05 -3.40
CA GLY A 99 -13.89 -3.97 -2.73
C GLY A 99 -14.86 -3.09 -3.51
N VAL A 100 -14.99 -1.82 -3.11
CA VAL A 100 -15.99 -0.86 -3.62
C VAL A 100 -15.99 -0.73 -5.15
N LEU A 101 -14.84 -0.47 -5.76
CA LEU A 101 -14.72 -0.29 -7.21
C LEU A 101 -15.06 -1.58 -7.96
N PHE A 102 -14.57 -2.73 -7.48
CA PHE A 102 -14.90 -4.01 -8.11
C PHE A 102 -16.40 -4.34 -7.97
N ALA A 103 -17.01 -4.06 -6.82
CA ALA A 103 -18.45 -4.23 -6.63
C ALA A 103 -19.26 -3.35 -7.59
N ALA A 104 -18.84 -2.11 -7.81
CA ALA A 104 -19.46 -1.23 -8.80
C ALA A 104 -19.29 -1.76 -10.23
N ALA A 105 -18.08 -2.24 -10.59
CA ALA A 105 -17.82 -2.85 -11.89
C ALA A 105 -18.68 -4.11 -12.13
N LYS A 106 -18.92 -4.94 -11.11
CA LYS A 106 -19.82 -6.10 -11.22
C LYS A 106 -21.26 -5.69 -11.54
N ARG A 107 -21.75 -4.58 -10.97
CA ARG A 107 -23.08 -4.04 -11.31
C ARG A 107 -23.19 -3.58 -12.76
N LEU A 108 -22.06 -3.24 -13.39
CA LEU A 108 -21.96 -2.92 -14.81
C LEU A 108 -21.79 -4.17 -15.69
N GLY A 109 -21.72 -5.37 -15.11
CA GLY A 109 -21.61 -6.64 -15.83
C GLY A 109 -20.20 -7.24 -15.87
N ALA A 110 -19.22 -6.70 -15.14
CA ALA A 110 -17.88 -7.27 -15.10
C ALA A 110 -17.79 -8.54 -14.24
N ASP A 111 -17.10 -9.56 -14.75
CA ASP A 111 -16.79 -10.80 -14.04
C ASP A 111 -15.47 -10.73 -13.27
N ARG A 112 -14.53 -9.93 -13.80
CA ARG A 112 -13.14 -9.79 -13.34
C ARG A 112 -12.70 -8.33 -13.25
N LEU A 113 -11.69 -8.06 -12.43
CA LEU A 113 -11.04 -6.75 -12.35
C LEU A 113 -9.57 -6.83 -12.76
N ALA A 114 -9.19 -6.07 -13.78
CA ALA A 114 -7.79 -5.85 -14.12
C ALA A 114 -7.27 -4.56 -13.49
N THR A 115 -6.00 -4.56 -13.08
CA THR A 115 -5.32 -3.37 -12.58
C THR A 115 -3.92 -3.26 -13.17
N GLY A 116 -3.36 -2.05 -13.19
CA GLY A 116 -1.97 -1.81 -13.58
C GLY A 116 -0.95 -2.16 -12.51
N HIS A 117 -1.21 -3.13 -11.62
CA HIS A 117 -0.23 -3.52 -10.62
C HIS A 117 0.84 -4.45 -11.19
N TYR A 118 2.09 -4.24 -10.77
CA TYR A 118 3.24 -5.09 -11.10
C TYR A 118 3.31 -6.28 -10.15
N VAL A 119 2.39 -7.22 -10.33
CA VAL A 119 2.33 -8.49 -9.59
C VAL A 119 1.96 -9.59 -10.56
N ARG A 120 2.19 -10.84 -10.17
CA ARG A 120 1.75 -12.01 -10.94
C ARG A 120 0.82 -12.88 -10.11
N MET A 121 -0.13 -13.52 -10.77
CA MET A 121 -0.81 -14.68 -10.22
C MET A 121 -0.10 -15.92 -10.76
N ALA A 122 0.54 -16.71 -9.89
CA ALA A 122 1.33 -17.87 -10.25
C ALA A 122 0.69 -19.16 -9.70
N GLY A 123 0.71 -20.23 -10.49
CA GLY A 123 0.32 -21.55 -10.03
C GLY A 123 1.37 -22.11 -9.07
N ARG A 124 0.96 -22.49 -7.86
CA ARG A 124 1.81 -23.11 -6.84
C ARG A 124 1.02 -24.21 -6.15
N ASP A 125 1.54 -25.44 -6.17
CA ASP A 125 0.90 -26.61 -5.56
C ASP A 125 -0.57 -26.82 -6.01
N GLY A 126 -0.87 -26.51 -7.27
CA GLY A 126 -2.22 -26.61 -7.83
C GLY A 126 -3.14 -25.41 -7.54
N GLU A 127 -2.67 -24.42 -6.79
CA GLU A 127 -3.44 -23.21 -6.45
C GLU A 127 -2.89 -21.96 -7.15
N LEU A 128 -3.78 -21.04 -7.52
CA LEU A 128 -3.37 -19.73 -8.02
C LEU A 128 -3.08 -18.79 -6.85
N MET A 129 -1.85 -18.29 -6.79
CA MET A 129 -1.29 -17.51 -5.68
C MET A 129 -0.73 -16.15 -6.14
N LEU A 130 -0.80 -15.14 -5.28
CA LEU A 130 -0.13 -13.86 -5.52
C LEU A 130 1.38 -14.04 -5.41
N ALA A 131 2.14 -13.51 -6.35
CA ALA A 131 3.59 -13.50 -6.31
C ALA A 131 4.16 -12.19 -6.86
N ARG A 132 5.45 -11.96 -6.61
CA ARG A 132 6.15 -10.76 -7.06
C ARG A 132 6.11 -10.59 -8.58
N GLY A 133 5.98 -9.34 -9.03
CA GLY A 133 6.11 -8.99 -10.45
C GLY A 133 7.54 -9.20 -10.97
N ALA A 134 7.71 -9.24 -12.30
CA ALA A 134 9.03 -9.40 -12.92
C ALA A 134 9.96 -8.21 -12.67
N ASP A 135 9.42 -7.00 -12.58
CA ASP A 135 10.18 -5.79 -12.25
C ASP A 135 10.31 -5.64 -10.72
N ALA A 136 11.43 -6.11 -10.17
CA ALA A 136 11.69 -6.04 -8.73
C ALA A 136 11.69 -4.60 -8.17
N ALA A 137 11.97 -3.58 -8.98
CA ALA A 137 11.98 -2.18 -8.54
C ALA A 137 10.57 -1.60 -8.42
N LYS A 138 9.58 -2.23 -9.05
CA LYS A 138 8.19 -1.77 -9.09
C LYS A 138 7.19 -2.83 -8.60
N ASP A 139 7.66 -4.00 -8.17
CA ASP A 139 6.84 -5.07 -7.59
C ASP A 139 5.88 -4.51 -6.53
N GLN A 140 4.59 -4.75 -6.68
CA GLN A 140 3.55 -4.21 -5.79
C GLN A 140 2.91 -5.27 -4.89
N SER A 141 3.49 -6.47 -4.83
CA SER A 141 2.96 -7.59 -4.04
C SER A 141 2.76 -7.24 -2.56
N TYR A 142 3.63 -6.40 -2.01
CA TYR A 142 3.54 -5.90 -0.62
C TYR A 142 2.20 -5.22 -0.33
N PHE A 143 1.74 -4.34 -1.23
CA PHE A 143 0.49 -3.60 -1.05
C PHE A 143 -0.75 -4.46 -1.28
N LEU A 144 -0.60 -5.61 -1.96
CA LEU A 144 -1.69 -6.56 -2.23
C LEU A 144 -1.69 -7.73 -1.23
N SER A 145 -0.73 -7.79 -0.30
CA SER A 145 -0.63 -8.86 0.70
C SER A 145 -1.83 -8.94 1.66
N LEU A 146 -2.62 -7.88 1.77
CA LEU A 146 -3.85 -7.81 2.56
C LEU A 146 -5.13 -7.98 1.73
N VAL A 147 -5.02 -8.22 0.42
CA VAL A 147 -6.18 -8.53 -0.42
C VAL A 147 -6.49 -10.03 -0.30
N PRO A 148 -7.74 -10.41 0.01
CA PRO A 148 -8.11 -11.83 0.08
C PRO A 148 -7.81 -12.57 -1.23
N ILE A 149 -7.29 -13.80 -1.12
CA ILE A 149 -6.86 -14.58 -2.28
C ILE A 149 -8.02 -14.90 -3.22
N GLU A 150 -9.23 -15.09 -2.69
CA GLU A 150 -10.47 -15.31 -3.43
C GLU A 150 -10.79 -14.14 -4.37
N THR A 151 -10.50 -12.93 -3.92
CA THR A 151 -10.69 -11.72 -4.72
C THR A 151 -9.60 -11.60 -5.80
N LEU A 152 -8.35 -11.91 -5.46
CA LEU A 152 -7.23 -11.91 -6.40
C LEU A 152 -7.37 -12.97 -7.50
N ARG A 153 -8.00 -14.12 -7.23
CA ARG A 153 -8.32 -15.14 -8.26
C ARG A 153 -9.29 -14.62 -9.33
N ARG A 154 -10.06 -13.57 -9.03
CA ARG A 154 -10.91 -12.84 -9.98
C ARG A 154 -10.25 -11.58 -10.55
N ALA A 155 -8.96 -11.39 -10.31
CA ALA A 155 -8.20 -10.25 -10.78
C ALA A 155 -7.23 -10.61 -11.90
N ASP A 156 -6.94 -9.64 -12.76
CA ASP A 156 -5.95 -9.75 -13.82
C ASP A 156 -4.86 -8.68 -13.64
N PHE A 157 -3.60 -9.05 -13.89
CA PHE A 157 -2.44 -8.17 -13.75
C PHE A 157 -1.63 -8.18 -15.04
N PRO A 158 -2.03 -7.41 -16.06
CA PRO A 158 -1.42 -7.48 -17.39
C PRO A 158 0.05 -7.05 -17.40
N LEU A 159 0.49 -6.31 -16.37
CA LEU A 159 1.86 -5.82 -16.24
C LEU A 159 2.80 -6.79 -15.51
N ALA A 160 2.35 -8.02 -15.20
CA ALA A 160 3.13 -9.02 -14.46
C ALA A 160 4.55 -9.25 -15.01
N GLY A 161 4.69 -9.23 -16.35
CA GLY A 161 5.95 -9.43 -17.08
C GLY A 161 6.55 -8.15 -17.66
N THR A 162 5.99 -6.98 -17.35
CA THR A 162 6.41 -5.70 -17.94
C THR A 162 7.39 -4.98 -17.03
N PHE A 163 8.48 -4.45 -17.59
CA PHE A 163 9.37 -3.55 -16.86
C PHE A 163 8.91 -2.10 -17.04
N LYS A 164 8.97 -1.31 -15.96
CA LYS A 164 8.49 0.08 -15.98
C LYS A 164 9.19 0.94 -17.01
N ARG A 165 10.48 0.71 -17.25
CA ARG A 165 11.27 1.41 -18.27
C ARG A 165 10.70 1.25 -19.69
N ASP A 166 9.98 0.17 -19.96
CA ASP A 166 9.45 -0.14 -21.29
C ASP A 166 8.03 0.41 -21.51
N VAL A 167 7.32 0.77 -20.42
CA VAL A 167 5.90 1.17 -20.45
C VAL A 167 5.63 2.29 -21.43
N ARG A 168 6.48 3.33 -21.43
CA ARG A 168 6.28 4.50 -22.28
C ARG A 168 6.34 4.13 -23.76
N ALA A 169 7.38 3.39 -24.15
CA ALA A 169 7.56 2.96 -25.52
C ALA A 169 6.41 2.04 -25.99
N ILE A 170 5.87 1.20 -25.09
CA ILE A 170 4.72 0.35 -25.43
C ILE A 170 3.46 1.20 -25.62
N LEU A 171 3.16 2.13 -24.71
CA LEU A 171 2.01 3.03 -24.81
C LEU A 171 2.03 3.87 -26.09
N ASP A 172 3.19 4.39 -26.46
CA ASP A 172 3.35 5.20 -27.68
C ASP A 172 3.01 4.38 -28.94
N ARG A 173 3.30 3.07 -28.96
CA ARG A 173 2.88 2.17 -30.07
C ARG A 173 1.37 1.96 -30.17
N HIS A 174 0.65 2.10 -29.06
CA HIS A 174 -0.82 2.05 -29.04
C HIS A 174 -1.46 3.43 -29.29
N GLY A 175 -0.66 4.48 -29.53
CA GLY A 175 -1.17 5.84 -29.72
C GLY A 175 -1.80 6.45 -28.47
N LEU A 176 -1.43 5.96 -27.28
CA LEU A 176 -2.05 6.38 -26.02
C LEU A 176 -1.20 7.40 -25.27
N THR A 177 -1.83 8.50 -24.87
CA THR A 177 -1.21 9.52 -24.02
C THR A 177 -1.91 9.53 -22.65
N PRO A 178 -1.18 9.39 -21.52
CA PRO A 178 -1.79 9.43 -20.20
C PRO A 178 -2.28 10.85 -19.87
N PRO A 179 -3.52 11.02 -19.37
CA PRO A 179 -3.99 12.32 -18.89
C PRO A 179 -3.24 12.80 -17.65
N LEU A 180 -2.63 11.88 -16.89
CA LEU A 180 -1.72 12.16 -15.78
C LEU A 180 -0.31 11.65 -16.11
N PRO A 181 0.58 12.52 -16.62
CA PRO A 181 1.91 12.09 -17.08
C PRO A 181 2.91 11.83 -15.94
N GLY A 182 2.60 12.23 -14.71
CA GLY A 182 3.47 12.02 -13.54
C GLY A 182 3.43 10.58 -13.00
N GLU A 183 4.48 10.19 -12.28
CA GLU A 183 4.41 8.99 -11.43
C GLU A 183 3.39 9.21 -10.30
N SER A 184 2.82 8.13 -9.78
CA SER A 184 1.96 8.20 -8.61
C SER A 184 2.72 8.80 -7.41
N GLN A 185 2.11 9.78 -6.74
CA GLN A 185 2.56 10.32 -5.47
C GLN A 185 2.65 9.22 -4.39
N GLU A 186 3.42 9.42 -3.31
CA GLU A 186 3.52 8.42 -2.23
C GLU A 186 2.14 8.11 -1.61
N ILE A 187 1.33 9.15 -1.33
CA ILE A 187 -0.07 9.01 -0.87
C ILE A 187 -0.98 9.85 -1.76
N CYS A 188 -1.94 9.21 -2.43
CA CYS A 188 -2.72 9.84 -3.52
C CYS A 188 -3.63 11.00 -3.10
N PHE A 189 -3.95 11.13 -1.81
CA PHE A 189 -4.84 12.18 -1.27
C PHE A 189 -4.13 13.22 -0.42
N VAL A 190 -2.80 13.10 -0.26
CA VAL A 190 -1.98 14.05 0.49
C VAL A 190 -1.31 15.00 -0.52
N PRO A 191 -1.71 16.29 -0.54
CA PRO A 191 -1.09 17.25 -1.43
C PRO A 191 0.38 17.49 -1.05
N HIS A 192 1.24 17.65 -2.06
CA HIS A 192 2.65 18.05 -1.91
C HIS A 192 3.50 17.14 -1.00
N ASP A 193 3.04 15.90 -0.76
CA ASP A 193 3.67 14.97 0.18
C ASP A 193 3.74 15.51 1.64
N ASP A 194 2.88 16.49 1.96
CA ASP A 194 2.80 17.10 3.30
C ASP A 194 1.62 16.52 4.08
N TYR A 195 1.82 15.31 4.60
CA TYR A 195 0.81 14.67 5.43
C TYR A 195 0.54 15.45 6.73
N GLN A 196 1.50 16.25 7.21
CA GLN A 196 1.33 16.99 8.45
C GLN A 196 0.36 18.16 8.27
N ALA A 197 0.50 18.92 7.19
CA ALA A 197 -0.44 19.95 6.81
C ALA A 197 -1.83 19.36 6.51
N PHE A 198 -1.87 18.22 5.81
CA PHE A 198 -3.12 17.50 5.56
C PHE A 198 -3.83 17.13 6.86
N LEU A 199 -3.15 16.50 7.82
CA LEU A 199 -3.74 16.12 9.11
C LEU A 199 -4.21 17.33 9.91
N ALA A 200 -3.41 18.40 9.97
CA ALA A 200 -3.77 19.63 10.68
C ALA A 200 -5.03 20.31 10.10
N ALA A 201 -5.24 20.21 8.78
CA ALA A 201 -6.44 20.72 8.12
C ALA A 201 -7.70 19.87 8.41
N ARG A 202 -7.54 18.62 8.85
CA ARG A 202 -8.65 17.69 9.16
C ARG A 202 -9.22 17.86 10.57
N GLY A 203 -8.60 18.70 11.40
CA GLY A 203 -9.09 19.04 12.73
C GLY A 203 -7.98 18.99 13.81
N PRO A 204 -8.36 19.13 15.09
CA PRO A 204 -7.41 19.08 16.20
C PRO A 204 -6.64 17.75 16.24
N MET A 205 -5.34 17.85 16.42
CA MET A 205 -4.43 16.72 16.57
C MET A 205 -3.86 16.69 18.00
N PRO A 206 -3.45 15.51 18.53
CA PRO A 206 -2.83 15.42 19.84
C PRO A 206 -1.63 16.37 20.00
N GLY A 207 -1.57 17.02 21.15
CA GLY A 207 -0.64 18.10 21.47
C GLY A 207 0.79 17.63 21.79
N PRO A 208 1.68 18.57 22.15
CA PRO A 208 3.06 18.28 22.50
C PRO A 208 3.19 17.48 23.81
N GLY A 209 4.37 16.90 24.02
CA GLY A 209 4.71 16.08 25.18
C GLY A 209 6.22 15.86 25.30
N PRO A 210 6.71 15.23 26.38
CA PRO A 210 8.14 15.05 26.61
C PRO A 210 8.76 14.09 25.60
N ALA A 211 10.01 14.34 25.24
CA ALA A 211 10.86 13.38 24.56
C ALA A 211 11.91 12.85 25.54
N VAL A 212 12.02 11.52 25.65
CA VAL A 212 12.84 10.84 26.66
C VAL A 212 13.77 9.81 26.02
N LEU A 213 14.91 9.56 26.65
CA LEU A 213 15.76 8.42 26.36
C LEU A 213 15.17 7.12 26.92
N SER A 214 15.73 5.98 26.51
CA SER A 214 15.37 4.64 27.01
C SER A 214 15.50 4.48 28.53
N ASP A 215 16.35 5.28 29.18
CA ASP A 215 16.52 5.31 30.64
C ASP A 215 15.56 6.27 31.37
N GLY A 216 14.68 6.95 30.64
CA GLY A 216 13.72 7.92 31.16
C GLY A 216 14.23 9.36 31.24
N THR A 217 15.49 9.63 30.87
CA THR A 217 16.03 11.00 30.86
C THR A 217 15.28 11.87 29.85
N VAL A 218 14.69 12.99 30.31
CA VAL A 218 14.03 13.96 29.43
C VAL A 218 15.08 14.74 28.66
N VAL A 219 15.00 14.69 27.33
CA VAL A 219 15.95 15.34 26.41
C VAL A 219 15.33 16.45 25.58
N GLY A 220 14.00 16.60 25.62
CA GLY A 220 13.30 17.70 24.95
C GLY A 220 11.79 17.54 24.98
N GLU A 221 11.13 18.19 24.02
CA GLU A 221 9.68 18.16 23.82
C GLU A 221 9.38 17.89 22.34
N HIS A 222 8.44 16.99 22.06
CA HIS A 222 7.93 16.77 20.71
C HIS A 222 6.68 17.62 20.43
N ARG A 223 6.39 17.95 19.17
CA ARG A 223 5.23 18.78 18.77
C ARG A 223 3.98 17.98 18.41
N GLY A 224 3.77 16.86 19.09
CA GLY A 224 2.75 15.85 18.81
C GLY A 224 3.30 14.56 18.20
N LEU A 225 2.97 13.40 18.79
CA LEU A 225 3.49 12.08 18.39
C LEU A 225 3.20 11.72 16.93
N TRP A 226 2.07 12.21 16.40
CA TRP A 226 1.63 12.01 15.03
C TRP A 226 2.57 12.62 13.98
N ARG A 227 3.49 13.53 14.36
CA ARG A 227 4.53 14.08 13.48
C ARG A 227 5.76 13.17 13.37
N HIS A 228 5.78 12.09 14.15
CA HIS A 228 6.94 11.23 14.32
C HIS A 228 6.63 9.79 13.92
N THR A 229 7.57 9.17 13.22
CA THR A 229 7.51 7.76 12.79
C THR A 229 8.68 6.99 13.42
N GLN A 230 8.45 5.77 13.90
CA GLN A 230 9.54 4.96 14.44
C GLN A 230 10.66 4.75 13.40
N GLY A 231 11.92 4.89 13.84
CA GLY A 231 13.12 4.93 13.01
C GLY A 231 13.42 6.29 12.38
N GLN A 232 12.59 7.32 12.59
CA GLN A 232 12.86 8.68 12.11
C GLN A 232 14.06 9.28 12.84
N ARG A 233 15.00 9.83 12.07
CA ARG A 233 16.15 10.59 12.57
C ARG A 233 15.98 12.10 12.39
N ARG A 234 15.53 12.53 11.22
CA ARG A 234 15.46 13.95 10.82
C ARG A 234 14.18 14.59 11.37
N GLY A 235 14.23 15.89 11.63
CA GLY A 235 13.06 16.66 12.06
C GLY A 235 12.61 16.37 13.50
N LEU A 236 13.47 15.80 14.34
CA LEU A 236 13.19 15.63 15.77
C LEU A 236 13.23 16.98 16.53
N GLY A 237 14.12 17.89 16.12
CA GLY A 237 14.26 19.20 16.79
C GLY A 237 14.85 19.12 18.20
N ILE A 238 15.44 17.97 18.56
CA ILE A 238 16.02 17.70 19.89
C ILE A 238 17.56 17.75 19.75
N PRO A 239 18.25 18.71 20.37
CA PRO A 239 19.70 18.74 20.41
C PRO A 239 20.23 17.68 21.37
N TRP A 240 21.18 16.86 20.93
CA TRP A 240 21.82 15.85 21.76
C TRP A 240 23.27 15.62 21.32
N SER A 241 24.07 14.96 22.17
CA SER A 241 25.50 14.69 21.92
C SER A 241 25.74 13.79 20.70
N GLU A 242 24.75 12.97 20.34
CA GLU A 242 24.79 12.06 19.20
C GLU A 242 23.45 12.01 18.47
N PRO A 243 23.39 11.51 17.22
CA PRO A 243 22.14 11.45 16.46
C PRO A 243 21.11 10.53 17.11
N LEU A 244 19.97 11.10 17.49
CA LEU A 244 18.83 10.36 18.01
C LEU A 244 17.86 9.89 16.91
N TYR A 245 17.17 8.79 17.20
CA TYR A 245 16.14 8.16 16.38
C TYR A 245 14.91 7.90 17.25
N VAL A 246 13.71 8.00 16.66
CA VAL A 246 12.47 7.59 17.33
C VAL A 246 12.50 6.07 17.53
N LEU A 247 12.61 5.63 18.78
CA LEU A 247 12.53 4.22 19.15
C LEU A 247 11.08 3.79 19.31
N ASP A 248 10.28 4.60 20.00
CA ASP A 248 8.88 4.30 20.27
C ASP A 248 8.03 5.55 20.53
N LYS A 249 6.71 5.34 20.62
CA LYS A 249 5.71 6.36 20.94
C LYS A 249 4.81 5.81 22.04
N ASP A 250 4.99 6.29 23.26
CA ASP A 250 4.05 5.99 24.34
C ASP A 250 2.85 6.93 24.23
N VAL A 251 1.79 6.43 23.61
CA VAL A 251 0.56 7.20 23.38
C VAL A 251 -0.17 7.49 24.70
N ALA A 252 -0.11 6.59 25.67
CA ALA A 252 -0.80 6.74 26.95
C ALA A 252 -0.15 7.84 27.80
N ALA A 253 1.19 7.89 27.82
CA ALA A 253 1.95 8.94 28.49
C ALA A 253 2.22 10.17 27.61
N ASN A 254 1.75 10.19 26.35
CA ASN A 254 2.07 11.20 25.34
C ASN A 254 3.57 11.53 25.29
N THR A 255 4.40 10.49 25.22
CA THR A 255 5.86 10.59 25.35
C THR A 255 6.55 9.99 24.13
N LEU A 256 7.51 10.74 23.56
CA LEU A 256 8.33 10.27 22.45
C LEU A 256 9.60 9.61 23.00
N VAL A 257 9.78 8.31 22.75
CA VAL A 257 11.00 7.61 23.16
C VAL A 257 12.02 7.68 22.04
N VAL A 258 13.20 8.22 22.34
CA VAL A 258 14.30 8.40 21.41
C VAL A 258 15.57 7.74 21.92
N GLY A 259 16.47 7.39 21.02
CA GLY A 259 17.74 6.78 21.39
C GLY A 259 18.67 6.65 20.20
N THR A 260 19.75 5.92 20.39
CA THR A 260 20.81 5.74 19.41
C THR A 260 20.39 4.80 18.29
N LYS A 261 21.20 4.73 17.23
CA LYS A 261 20.92 3.86 16.09
C LYS A 261 20.90 2.38 16.46
N ASP A 262 21.75 1.97 17.41
CA ASP A 262 21.93 0.56 17.76
C ASP A 262 20.71 0.02 18.53
N GLU A 263 19.95 0.90 19.18
CA GLU A 263 18.69 0.59 19.88
C GLU A 263 17.48 0.39 18.94
N LEU A 264 17.63 0.68 17.64
CA LEU A 264 16.59 0.43 16.64
C LEU A 264 16.48 -1.04 16.23
N ALA A 265 17.43 -1.88 16.64
CA ALA A 265 17.41 -3.30 16.34
C ALA A 265 16.18 -3.96 16.99
N ALA A 266 15.34 -4.57 16.16
CA ALA A 266 14.24 -5.42 16.59
C ALA A 266 14.49 -6.86 16.18
N PHE A 267 14.02 -7.79 17.01
CA PHE A 267 14.14 -9.25 16.81
C PHE A 267 12.80 -9.90 16.44
N GLY A 268 11.74 -9.11 16.35
CA GLY A 268 10.41 -9.57 15.99
C GLY A 268 9.41 -8.42 15.95
N CYS A 269 8.17 -8.77 15.66
CA CYS A 269 6.99 -7.93 15.83
C CYS A 269 5.74 -8.79 15.92
N VAL A 270 4.61 -8.17 16.23
CA VAL A 270 3.27 -8.74 16.18
C VAL A 270 2.45 -7.95 15.17
N ALA A 271 1.68 -8.67 14.34
CA ALA A 271 0.73 -8.06 13.42
C ALA A 271 -0.69 -8.62 13.60
N GLY A 272 -1.65 -7.71 13.65
CA GLY A 272 -3.09 -7.99 13.60
C GLY A 272 -3.65 -7.79 12.19
N GLN A 273 -4.99 -7.77 12.08
CA GLN A 273 -5.70 -7.65 10.79
C GLN A 273 -5.12 -8.61 9.73
N VAL A 274 -4.97 -9.87 10.14
CA VAL A 274 -4.23 -10.88 9.39
C VAL A 274 -5.00 -11.27 8.13
N ASN A 275 -4.28 -11.32 6.99
CA ASN A 275 -4.73 -11.91 5.75
C ASN A 275 -3.79 -13.06 5.39
N LEU A 276 -4.32 -14.28 5.31
CA LEU A 276 -3.55 -15.47 4.93
C LEU A 276 -3.91 -15.84 3.49
N MET A 277 -2.90 -15.99 2.63
CA MET A 277 -3.10 -16.56 1.29
C MET A 277 -3.22 -18.08 1.37
N ARG A 278 -2.54 -18.68 2.36
CA ARG A 278 -2.60 -20.10 2.73
C ARG A 278 -2.47 -20.28 4.24
N PRO A 279 -2.98 -21.37 4.82
CA PRO A 279 -2.80 -21.67 6.25
C PRO A 279 -1.32 -21.69 6.65
N THR A 280 -0.99 -21.10 7.80
CA THR A 280 0.38 -21.02 8.30
C THR A 280 1.03 -22.38 8.53
N SER A 281 0.24 -23.45 8.78
CA SER A 281 0.73 -24.84 8.86
C SER A 281 1.34 -25.36 7.56
N THR A 282 1.12 -24.68 6.43
CA THR A 282 1.67 -25.06 5.12
C THR A 282 2.91 -24.25 4.74
N TRP A 283 3.30 -23.27 5.57
CA TRP A 283 4.43 -22.42 5.27
C TRP A 283 5.75 -23.15 5.57
N PRO A 284 6.85 -22.81 4.87
CA PRO A 284 8.18 -23.22 5.28
C PRO A 284 8.49 -22.76 6.72
N GLU A 285 9.38 -23.47 7.43
CA GLU A 285 9.79 -23.07 8.78
C GLU A 285 10.41 -21.66 8.78
N VAL A 286 11.23 -21.37 7.77
CA VAL A 286 11.84 -20.06 7.54
C VAL A 286 11.21 -19.43 6.31
N VAL A 287 10.65 -18.24 6.49
CA VAL A 287 10.01 -17.43 5.46
C VAL A 287 10.72 -16.09 5.34
N LEU A 288 10.43 -15.34 4.28
CA LEU A 288 10.94 -13.99 4.08
C LEU A 288 9.90 -12.97 4.55
N ILE A 289 10.31 -12.07 5.45
CA ILE A 289 9.45 -11.06 6.06
C ILE A 289 9.85 -9.68 5.54
N GLN A 290 8.85 -8.91 5.09
CA GLN A 290 9.01 -7.55 4.62
C GLN A 290 8.12 -6.61 5.42
N THR A 291 8.71 -5.71 6.19
CA THR A 291 8.01 -4.77 7.11
C THR A 291 7.89 -3.35 6.58
N ARG A 292 8.50 -3.07 5.42
CA ARG A 292 8.38 -1.82 4.67
C ARG A 292 8.52 -2.09 3.17
N TYR A 293 7.79 -1.34 2.36
CA TYR A 293 7.70 -1.56 0.91
C TYR A 293 9.06 -1.64 0.18
N ARG A 294 9.97 -0.70 0.42
CA ARG A 294 11.30 -0.66 -0.25
C ARG A 294 12.39 -1.43 0.50
N GLN A 295 12.05 -2.11 1.59
CA GLN A 295 13.00 -2.92 2.34
C GLN A 295 13.17 -4.28 1.66
N LYS A 296 14.41 -4.78 1.59
CA LYS A 296 14.67 -6.18 1.23
C LYS A 296 14.04 -7.11 2.27
N ALA A 297 13.24 -8.07 1.83
CA ALA A 297 12.69 -9.08 2.73
C ALA A 297 13.83 -9.90 3.37
N LYS A 298 13.66 -10.25 4.64
CA LYS A 298 14.68 -10.91 5.45
C LYS A 298 14.14 -12.19 6.10
N PRO A 299 14.99 -13.19 6.35
CA PRO A 299 14.55 -14.48 6.87
C PRO A 299 14.04 -14.39 8.32
N GLY A 300 12.97 -15.10 8.61
CA GLY A 300 12.37 -15.19 9.93
C GLY A 300 11.39 -16.35 10.05
N ARG A 301 10.89 -16.55 11.27
CA ARG A 301 9.83 -17.52 11.58
C ARG A 301 8.54 -16.77 11.88
N VAL A 302 7.41 -17.34 11.50
CA VAL A 302 6.09 -16.75 11.75
C VAL A 302 5.15 -17.79 12.34
N ARG A 303 4.42 -17.41 13.38
CA ARG A 303 3.38 -18.24 14.01
C ARG A 303 2.08 -17.47 14.10
N LEU A 304 0.95 -18.16 13.92
CA LEU A 304 -0.37 -17.61 14.21
C LEU A 304 -0.74 -17.97 15.65
N VAL A 305 -0.96 -16.98 16.50
CA VAL A 305 -1.35 -17.14 17.91
C VAL A 305 -2.51 -16.18 18.16
N ASP A 306 -3.64 -16.70 18.64
CA ASP A 306 -4.84 -15.91 18.96
C ASP A 306 -5.26 -14.92 17.86
N GLY A 307 -5.19 -15.36 16.60
CA GLY A 307 -5.55 -14.55 15.43
C GLY A 307 -4.52 -13.50 15.01
N ARG A 308 -3.35 -13.43 15.66
CA ARG A 308 -2.25 -12.52 15.32
C ARG A 308 -1.04 -13.28 14.78
N LEU A 309 -0.30 -12.65 13.87
CA LEU A 309 0.98 -13.16 13.40
C LEU A 309 2.11 -12.67 14.32
N HIS A 310 2.82 -13.61 14.91
CA HIS A 310 4.03 -13.37 15.70
C HIS A 310 5.24 -13.67 14.84
N PHE A 311 6.08 -12.66 14.63
CA PHE A 311 7.28 -12.73 13.80
C PHE A 311 8.52 -12.81 14.69
N THR A 312 9.42 -13.72 14.35
CA THR A 312 10.77 -13.80 14.94
C THR A 312 11.79 -13.65 13.83
N PHE A 313 12.59 -12.60 13.85
CA PHE A 313 13.61 -12.34 12.84
C PHE A 313 14.88 -13.13 13.16
N LEU A 314 15.47 -13.77 12.14
CA LEU A 314 16.74 -14.50 12.32
C LEU A 314 17.94 -13.55 12.35
N GLU A 315 17.78 -12.35 11.79
CA GLU A 315 18.73 -11.25 11.87
C GLU A 315 18.00 -10.00 12.41
N PRO A 316 18.70 -9.06 13.07
CA PRO A 316 18.09 -7.80 13.46
C PRO A 316 17.48 -7.04 12.27
N HIS A 317 16.26 -6.55 12.46
CA HIS A 317 15.60 -5.61 11.54
C HIS A 317 15.65 -4.20 12.12
N ALA A 318 15.56 -3.19 11.26
CA ALA A 318 15.10 -1.90 11.73
C ALA A 318 13.70 -2.08 12.30
N ARG A 319 13.45 -1.51 13.49
CA ARG A 319 12.18 -1.64 14.22
C ARG A 319 10.96 -1.48 13.29
N PRO A 320 10.12 -2.54 13.16
CA PRO A 320 8.87 -2.47 12.42
C PRO A 320 7.96 -1.42 13.02
N THR A 321 7.29 -0.63 12.18
CA THR A 321 6.50 0.52 12.64
C THR A 321 5.02 0.15 12.76
N PRO A 322 4.39 0.34 13.92
CA PRO A 322 2.95 0.12 14.08
C PRO A 322 2.11 0.89 13.05
N GLY A 323 1.14 0.21 12.45
CA GLY A 323 0.33 0.73 11.34
C GLY A 323 0.88 0.44 9.93
N GLN A 324 2.15 0.01 9.80
CA GLN A 324 2.69 -0.54 8.55
C GLN A 324 2.31 -2.02 8.36
N VAL A 325 2.58 -2.55 7.18
CA VAL A 325 2.31 -3.96 6.85
C VAL A 325 3.54 -4.82 7.12
N ALA A 326 3.33 -5.99 7.72
CA ALA A 326 4.28 -7.09 7.68
C ALA A 326 3.80 -8.12 6.66
N ALA A 327 4.45 -8.20 5.51
CA ALA A 327 4.15 -9.17 4.46
C ALA A 327 5.10 -10.37 4.53
N VAL A 328 4.58 -11.56 4.25
CA VAL A 328 5.29 -12.84 4.32
C VAL A 328 5.40 -13.44 2.92
N TYR A 329 6.59 -13.89 2.57
CA TYR A 329 6.92 -14.49 1.29
C TYR A 329 7.65 -15.83 1.46
N ASP A 330 7.50 -16.72 0.49
CA ASP A 330 8.44 -17.82 0.29
C ASP A 330 9.69 -17.36 -0.48
N GLU A 331 10.68 -18.25 -0.65
CA GLU A 331 11.90 -17.97 -1.40
C GLU A 331 11.67 -17.66 -2.89
N ALA A 332 10.59 -18.18 -3.48
CA ALA A 332 10.21 -17.94 -4.87
C ALA A 332 9.50 -16.59 -5.08
N GLY A 333 9.25 -15.84 -3.99
CA GLY A 333 8.54 -14.57 -4.01
C GLY A 333 7.01 -14.72 -4.10
N THR A 334 6.46 -15.87 -3.75
CA THR A 334 5.02 -16.06 -3.52
C THR A 334 4.63 -15.42 -2.21
N VAL A 335 3.53 -14.68 -2.19
CA VAL A 335 2.96 -14.10 -0.96
C VAL A 335 2.23 -15.19 -0.19
N LEU A 336 2.63 -15.41 1.05
CA LEU A 336 2.02 -16.38 1.95
C LEU A 336 0.92 -15.74 2.82
N GLY A 337 1.08 -14.46 3.14
CA GLY A 337 0.11 -13.67 3.90
C GLY A 337 0.70 -12.36 4.39
N GLY A 338 0.01 -11.68 5.30
CA GLY A 338 0.49 -10.50 5.98
C GLY A 338 -0.48 -9.97 7.03
N GLY A 339 -0.11 -8.88 7.68
CA GLY A 339 -0.94 -8.18 8.65
C GLY A 339 -0.46 -6.75 8.90
N ILE A 340 -1.22 -6.00 9.70
CA ILE A 340 -0.86 -4.66 10.16
C ILE A 340 -0.09 -4.79 11.48
N ILE A 341 1.13 -4.24 11.51
CA ILE A 341 2.01 -4.26 12.68
C ILE A 341 1.34 -3.50 13.84
N GLU A 342 1.33 -4.11 15.02
CA GLU A 342 0.78 -3.56 16.27
C GLU A 342 1.89 -3.21 17.27
N GLY A 343 3.00 -3.95 17.29
CA GLY A 343 4.13 -3.74 18.22
C GLY A 343 5.32 -4.65 17.95
#